data_AF-A0A2V6DUU6-F1
#
_entry.id   AF-A0A2V6DUU6-F1
#
_cell.length_a   1.000
_cell.length_b   1.000
_cell.length_c   1.000
_cell.angle_alpha   90.00
_cell.angle_beta   90.00
_cell.angle_gamma   90.00
#
_symmetry.space_group_name_H-M   'P 1'
#
loop_
_entity.id
_entity.type
_entity.pdbx_description
1 polymer ?
#
loop_
_entity_poly.entity_id
_entity_poly.type
_entity_poly.pdbx_seq_one_letter_code
_entity_poly.pdbx_strand_id
1 'polypeptide(L)'
;MKRIFGNTIVIAPIVFLPTAAFAADQPQDEFAIRALEARQQEAWNHHDAKAYASLFAEDGDCVNVVGWWWKGRAEIEKKLTDAYVYVFRESTLTITGVDIRFLTPEFAVAHVRWTMTGARTPTGIPVPQQGIQTHLLQKVGGQWLIAAFQNTNSLPEMPFPKGSVAPQPGSVPKS
;
A
#
# COMPACT_ATOMS: atom_id res chain seq x y z
N MET A 1 -46.73 50.53 37.73
CA MET A 1 -45.77 50.59 36.60
C MET A 1 -44.73 49.49 36.79
N LYS A 2 -44.78 48.38 36.03
CA LYS A 2 -43.78 47.30 36.08
C LYS A 2 -42.89 47.40 34.83
N ARG A 3 -41.58 47.54 35.02
CA ARG A 3 -40.58 47.54 33.93
C ARG A 3 -40.17 46.09 33.65
N ILE A 4 -40.28 45.66 32.40
CA ILE A 4 -39.81 44.37 31.90
C ILE A 4 -38.43 44.62 31.28
N PHE A 5 -37.39 43.98 31.84
CA PHE A 5 -36.05 43.96 31.23
C PHE A 5 -36.00 42.79 30.24
N GLY A 6 -35.72 43.08 28.97
CA GLY A 6 -35.47 42.07 27.94
C GLY A 6 -34.06 41.52 28.06
N ASN A 7 -33.92 40.20 28.15
CA ASN A 7 -32.63 39.53 28.07
C ASN A 7 -32.26 39.33 26.59
N THR A 8 -31.21 40.02 26.14
CA THR A 8 -30.56 39.73 24.86
C THR A 8 -29.61 38.55 25.05
N ILE A 9 -29.91 37.41 24.41
CA ILE A 9 -28.99 36.28 24.32
C ILE A 9 -28.08 36.51 23.12
N VAL A 10 -26.78 36.68 23.36
CA VAL A 10 -25.75 36.72 22.32
C VAL A 10 -25.22 35.29 22.12
N ILE A 11 -25.51 34.69 20.97
CA ILE A 11 -24.92 33.41 20.57
C ILE A 11 -23.61 33.72 19.84
N ALA A 12 -22.47 33.48 20.49
CA ALA A 12 -21.17 33.56 19.85
C ALA A 12 -20.93 32.31 18.97
N PRO A 13 -20.35 32.43 17.76
CA PRO A 13 -20.03 31.28 16.94
C PRO A 13 -18.83 30.54 17.56
N ILE A 14 -19.03 29.27 17.90
CA ILE A 14 -17.94 28.36 18.27
C ILE A 14 -17.19 28.01 16.98
N VAL A 15 -16.01 28.58 16.78
CA VAL A 15 -15.09 28.20 15.72
C VAL A 15 -14.22 27.05 16.23
N PHE A 16 -14.52 25.82 15.82
CA PHE A 16 -13.61 24.68 16.01
C PHE A 16 -12.54 24.72 14.90
N LEU A 17 -11.28 24.92 15.28
CA LEU A 17 -10.11 24.69 14.41
C LEU A 17 -9.46 23.37 14.83
N PRO A 18 -9.78 22.21 14.22
CA PRO A 18 -9.21 20.92 14.64
C PRO A 18 -7.85 20.61 14.00
N THR A 19 -7.26 21.55 13.24
CA THR A 19 -6.09 21.27 12.39
C THR A 19 -4.77 21.03 13.13
N ALA A 20 -4.62 21.49 14.38
CA ALA A 20 -3.33 21.38 15.10
C ALA A 20 -3.01 19.97 15.60
N ALA A 21 -4.03 19.17 15.95
CA ALA A 21 -3.82 17.82 16.51
C ALA A 21 -3.36 16.82 15.44
N PHE A 22 -3.85 16.95 14.22
CA PHE A 22 -3.52 16.03 13.12
C PHE A 22 -2.06 16.08 12.68
N ALA A 23 -1.42 17.25 12.77
CA ALA A 23 -0.01 17.38 12.44
C ALA A 23 0.91 16.82 13.54
N ALA A 24 0.45 16.77 14.79
CA ALA A 24 1.29 16.41 15.95
C ALA A 24 1.59 14.90 16.04
N ASP A 25 0.62 14.05 15.69
CA ASP A 25 0.78 12.58 15.74
C ASP A 25 1.45 12.01 14.47
N GLN A 26 1.55 12.82 13.42
CA GLN A 26 2.03 12.40 12.10
C GLN A 26 3.44 11.77 12.11
N PRO A 27 4.44 12.26 12.87
CA PRO A 27 5.75 11.60 12.95
C PRO A 27 5.71 10.22 13.60
N GLN A 28 4.89 10.03 14.64
CA GLN A 28 4.73 8.74 15.31
C GLN A 28 4.00 7.74 14.42
N ASP A 29 2.97 8.20 13.71
CA ASP A 29 2.24 7.37 12.76
C ASP A 29 3.10 7.00 11.56
N GLU A 30 3.94 7.91 11.06
CA GLU A 30 4.89 7.61 10.00
C GLU A 30 5.88 6.52 10.45
N PHE A 31 6.41 6.63 11.67
CA PHE A 31 7.27 5.61 12.25
C PHE A 31 6.56 4.25 12.36
N ALA A 32 5.31 4.24 12.81
CA ALA A 32 4.51 3.02 12.94
C ALA A 32 4.23 2.34 11.59
N ILE A 33 3.96 3.11 10.54
CA ILE A 33 3.79 2.60 9.18
C ILE A 33 5.13 2.05 8.64
N ARG A 34 6.25 2.75 8.82
CA ARG A 34 7.57 2.23 8.42
C ARG A 34 7.93 0.93 9.15
N ALA A 35 7.57 0.83 10.43
CA ALA A 35 7.73 -0.39 11.22
C ALA A 35 6.78 -1.53 10.76
N LEU A 36 5.60 -1.21 10.22
CA LEU A 36 4.74 -2.20 9.55
C LEU A 36 5.44 -2.79 8.32
N GLU A 37 6.03 -1.95 7.46
CA GLU A 37 6.74 -2.43 6.26
C GLU A 37 8.03 -3.21 6.61
N ALA A 38 8.73 -2.83 7.68
CA ALA A 38 9.85 -3.62 8.18
C ALA A 38 9.40 -5.03 8.64
N ARG A 39 8.26 -5.12 9.34
CA ARG A 39 7.66 -6.41 9.74
C ARG A 39 7.17 -7.22 8.54
N GLN A 40 6.71 -6.56 7.47
CA GLN A 40 6.37 -7.24 6.22
C GLN A 40 7.59 -7.96 5.64
N GLN A 41 8.72 -7.26 5.56
CA GLN A 41 9.99 -7.84 5.10
C GLN A 41 10.44 -9.01 5.97
N GLU A 42 10.41 -8.82 7.30
CA GLU A 42 10.83 -9.84 8.26
C GLU A 42 9.94 -11.09 8.18
N ALA A 43 8.63 -10.93 8.22
CA ALA A 43 7.68 -12.03 8.12
C ALA A 43 7.84 -12.81 6.82
N TRP A 44 8.05 -12.10 5.70
CA TRP A 44 8.34 -12.74 4.41
C TRP A 44 9.62 -13.57 4.47
N ASN A 45 10.72 -12.99 4.94
CA ASN A 45 12.03 -13.63 4.94
C ASN A 45 12.10 -14.81 5.93
N HIS A 46 11.29 -14.79 6.98
CA HIS A 46 11.09 -15.92 7.89
C HIS A 46 10.04 -16.93 7.38
N HIS A 47 9.41 -16.67 6.23
CA HIS A 47 8.35 -17.51 5.67
C HIS A 47 7.17 -17.70 6.65
N ASP A 48 6.92 -16.69 7.48
CA ASP A 48 5.87 -16.67 8.50
C ASP A 48 4.60 -16.05 7.92
N ALA A 49 3.78 -16.89 7.30
CA ALA A 49 2.52 -16.49 6.69
C ALA A 49 1.54 -15.85 7.68
N LYS A 50 1.57 -16.30 8.95
CA LYS A 50 0.70 -15.78 10.00
C LYS A 50 1.13 -14.38 10.42
N ALA A 51 2.43 -14.18 10.65
CA ALA A 51 2.97 -12.85 10.93
C ALA A 51 2.70 -11.90 9.77
N TYR A 52 2.88 -12.34 8.52
CA TYR A 52 2.62 -11.51 7.34
C TYR A 52 1.13 -11.12 7.25
N ALA A 53 0.23 -12.10 7.39
CA ALA A 53 -1.21 -11.84 7.34
C ALA A 53 -1.68 -10.94 8.50
N SER A 54 -1.04 -11.01 9.67
CA SER A 54 -1.38 -10.16 10.83
C SER A 54 -1.20 -8.65 10.57
N LEU A 55 -0.47 -8.26 9.51
CA LEU A 55 -0.29 -6.86 9.10
C LEU A 55 -1.54 -6.29 8.42
N PHE A 56 -2.44 -7.14 7.95
CA PHE A 56 -3.70 -6.75 7.30
C PHE A 56 -4.81 -6.53 8.32
N ALA A 57 -5.76 -5.65 8.00
CA ALA A 57 -7.07 -5.63 8.65
C ALA A 57 -7.75 -7.01 8.51
N GLU A 58 -8.73 -7.31 9.37
CA GLU A 58 -9.40 -8.62 9.33
C GLU A 58 -10.05 -8.88 7.95
N ASP A 59 -10.67 -7.86 7.39
CA ASP A 59 -11.28 -7.82 6.06
C ASP A 59 -10.34 -7.28 4.96
N GLY A 60 -9.08 -7.00 5.30
CA GLY A 60 -8.10 -6.48 4.36
C GLY A 60 -7.77 -7.47 3.25
N ASP A 61 -7.59 -6.97 2.03
CA ASP A 61 -7.37 -7.80 0.85
C ASP A 61 -6.06 -7.48 0.11
N CYS A 62 -5.69 -8.40 -0.77
CA CYS A 62 -4.45 -8.34 -1.52
C CYS A 62 -4.68 -8.76 -2.98
N VAL A 63 -4.25 -7.91 -3.91
CA VAL A 63 -4.05 -8.27 -5.31
C VAL A 63 -2.54 -8.47 -5.54
N ASN A 64 -2.14 -9.71 -5.83
CA ASN A 64 -0.73 -10.03 -6.04
C ASN A 64 -0.22 -9.61 -7.43
N VAL A 65 1.08 -9.83 -7.70
CA VAL A 65 1.74 -9.41 -8.94
C VAL A 65 1.18 -10.02 -10.24
N VAL A 66 0.40 -11.10 -10.15
CA VAL A 66 -0.28 -11.73 -11.29
C VAL A 66 -1.79 -11.46 -11.31
N GLY A 67 -2.28 -10.56 -10.45
CA GLY A 67 -3.68 -10.16 -10.39
C GLY A 67 -4.60 -11.11 -9.63
N TRP A 68 -4.06 -12.08 -8.87
CA TRP A 68 -4.91 -12.89 -8.00
C TRP A 68 -5.34 -12.07 -6.80
N TRP A 69 -6.64 -12.10 -6.52
CA TRP A 69 -7.26 -11.35 -5.45
C TRP A 69 -7.59 -12.28 -4.27
N TRP A 70 -6.88 -12.11 -3.17
CA TRP A 70 -7.09 -12.83 -1.91
C TRP A 70 -7.82 -11.92 -0.94
N LYS A 71 -8.95 -12.41 -0.40
CA LYS A 71 -9.91 -11.59 0.35
C LYS A 71 -9.88 -11.93 1.83
N GLY A 72 -9.51 -10.95 2.65
CA GLY A 72 -9.44 -11.09 4.09
C GLY A 72 -8.16 -11.77 4.56
N ARG A 73 -7.82 -11.51 5.82
CA ARG A 73 -6.60 -12.00 6.48
C ARG A 73 -6.43 -13.52 6.39
N ALA A 74 -7.51 -14.26 6.59
CA ALA A 74 -7.49 -15.72 6.62
C ALA A 74 -7.13 -16.34 5.26
N GLU A 75 -7.61 -15.77 4.15
CA GLU A 75 -7.25 -16.26 2.83
C GLU A 75 -5.78 -15.96 2.52
N ILE A 76 -5.31 -14.76 2.86
CA ILE A 76 -3.92 -14.34 2.68
C ILE A 76 -2.96 -15.29 3.41
N GLU A 77 -3.23 -15.59 4.69
CA GLU A 77 -2.41 -16.53 5.49
C GLU A 77 -2.34 -17.91 4.82
N LYS A 78 -3.48 -18.46 4.40
CA LYS A 78 -3.56 -19.76 3.74
C LYS A 78 -2.75 -19.78 2.43
N LYS A 79 -2.95 -18.79 1.57
CA LYS A 79 -2.28 -18.70 0.26
C LYS A 79 -0.77 -18.52 0.40
N LEU A 80 -0.32 -17.72 1.37
CA LEU A 80 1.10 -17.56 1.66
C LEU A 80 1.71 -18.82 2.25
N THR A 81 1.00 -19.54 3.12
CA THR A 81 1.44 -20.84 3.66
C THR A 81 1.75 -21.81 2.53
N ASP A 82 0.83 -21.96 1.58
CA ASP A 82 1.02 -22.82 0.40
C ASP A 82 2.21 -22.33 -0.47
N ALA A 83 2.31 -21.02 -0.67
CA ALA A 83 3.34 -20.43 -1.53
C ALA A 83 4.76 -20.52 -0.93
N TYR A 84 4.91 -20.37 0.40
CA TYR A 84 6.20 -20.46 1.09
C TYR A 84 6.79 -21.87 1.11
N VAL A 85 5.99 -22.91 0.92
CA VAL A 85 6.50 -24.29 0.80
C VAL A 85 7.12 -24.55 -0.57
N TYR A 86 6.71 -23.80 -1.60
CA TYR A 86 7.12 -24.06 -2.99
C TYR A 86 7.67 -22.82 -3.70
N VAL A 87 6.80 -21.93 -4.17
CA VAL A 87 7.15 -20.80 -5.05
C VAL A 87 8.12 -19.84 -4.37
N PHE A 88 7.91 -19.57 -3.08
CA PHE A 88 8.65 -18.56 -2.33
C PHE A 88 9.62 -19.14 -1.31
N ARG A 89 9.85 -20.47 -1.28
CA ARG A 89 10.65 -21.19 -0.26
C ARG A 89 12.08 -20.66 -0.05
N GLU A 90 12.68 -20.15 -1.11
CA GLU A 90 14.06 -19.63 -1.09
C GLU A 90 14.08 -18.12 -1.28
N SER A 91 12.91 -17.47 -1.24
CA SER A 91 12.79 -16.07 -1.59
C SER A 91 13.21 -15.15 -0.45
N THR A 92 13.86 -14.06 -0.83
CA THR A 92 14.21 -12.97 0.07
C THR A 92 13.66 -11.68 -0.48
N LEU A 93 12.78 -11.03 0.30
CA LEU A 93 12.23 -9.71 0.04
C LEU A 93 13.12 -8.64 0.67
N THR A 94 13.36 -7.57 -0.08
CA THR A 94 13.98 -6.33 0.40
C THR A 94 13.07 -5.16 0.10
N ILE A 95 12.65 -4.42 1.12
CA ILE A 95 11.95 -3.15 0.98
C ILE A 95 12.99 -2.06 0.76
N THR A 96 12.89 -1.37 -0.38
CA THR A 96 13.88 -0.40 -0.86
C THR A 96 13.41 1.04 -0.72
N GLY A 97 12.13 1.27 -0.44
CA GLY A 97 11.61 2.60 -0.15
C GLY A 97 10.15 2.57 0.24
N VAL A 98 9.76 3.52 1.09
CA VAL A 98 8.40 3.68 1.60
C VAL A 98 8.04 5.16 1.56
N ASP A 99 7.09 5.50 0.69
CA ASP A 99 6.56 6.86 0.51
C ASP A 99 5.13 6.92 1.06
N ILE A 100 4.92 7.75 2.09
CA ILE A 100 3.68 7.77 2.88
C ILE A 100 2.95 9.09 2.64
N ARG A 101 1.64 9.01 2.43
CA ARG A 101 0.75 10.17 2.36
C ARG A 101 -0.47 9.94 3.23
N PHE A 102 -0.59 10.73 4.30
CA PHE A 102 -1.78 10.74 5.15
C PHE A 102 -2.96 11.37 4.41
N LEU A 103 -4.10 10.69 4.44
CA LEU A 103 -5.38 11.19 3.90
C LEU A 103 -6.21 11.83 5.01
N THR A 104 -6.17 11.19 6.17
CA THR A 104 -6.81 11.55 7.43
C THR A 104 -5.91 11.02 8.57
N PRO A 105 -6.24 11.27 9.84
CA PRO A 105 -5.50 10.69 10.97
C PRO A 105 -5.61 9.17 11.05
N GLU A 106 -6.70 8.61 10.52
CA GLU A 106 -6.99 7.19 10.55
C GLU A 106 -6.67 6.48 9.22
N PHE A 107 -6.37 7.20 8.16
CA PHE A 107 -6.11 6.62 6.83
C PHE A 107 -4.89 7.23 6.16
N ALA A 108 -4.04 6.36 5.59
CA ALA A 108 -2.88 6.74 4.80
C ALA A 108 -2.76 5.87 3.55
N VAL A 109 -2.03 6.37 2.56
CA VAL A 109 -1.56 5.57 1.42
C VAL A 109 -0.05 5.44 1.53
N ALA A 110 0.47 4.24 1.37
CA ALA A 110 1.89 4.00 1.22
C ALA A 110 2.20 3.40 -0.16
N HIS A 111 3.24 3.92 -0.81
CA HIS A 111 3.88 3.28 -1.94
C HIS A 111 5.17 2.62 -1.47
N VAL A 112 5.26 1.31 -1.62
CA VAL A 112 6.36 0.50 -1.09
C VAL A 112 7.11 -0.14 -2.24
N ARG A 113 8.35 0.29 -2.48
CA ARG A 113 9.23 -0.30 -3.50
C ARG A 113 9.96 -1.49 -2.93
N TRP A 114 10.11 -2.55 -3.70
CA TRP A 114 10.77 -3.77 -3.25
C TRP A 114 11.62 -4.43 -4.34
N THR A 115 12.59 -5.23 -3.89
CA THR A 115 13.29 -6.23 -4.71
C THR A 115 13.15 -7.61 -4.08
N MET A 116 13.19 -8.66 -4.90
CA MET A 116 13.08 -10.04 -4.45
C MET A 116 14.03 -10.95 -5.24
N THR A 117 14.73 -11.81 -4.51
CA THR A 117 15.54 -12.92 -5.06
C THR A 117 14.95 -14.26 -4.64
N GLY A 118 15.41 -15.36 -5.24
CA GLY A 118 15.11 -16.73 -4.79
C GLY A 118 13.68 -17.26 -5.01
N ALA A 119 12.76 -16.42 -5.48
CA ALA A 119 11.44 -16.87 -5.91
C ALA A 119 11.53 -17.76 -7.17
N ARG A 120 10.82 -18.88 -7.17
CA ARG A 120 10.72 -19.81 -8.31
C ARG A 120 9.73 -19.25 -9.34
N THR A 121 10.22 -18.39 -10.22
CA THR A 121 9.41 -17.79 -11.30
C THR A 121 9.56 -18.50 -12.64
N PRO A 122 8.57 -18.38 -13.54
CA PRO A 122 8.70 -18.81 -14.93
C PRO A 122 9.95 -18.19 -15.59
N THR A 123 10.53 -18.92 -16.54
CA THR A 123 11.69 -18.47 -17.33
C THR A 123 11.39 -17.16 -18.07
N GLY A 124 12.33 -16.20 -18.03
CA GLY A 124 12.23 -14.94 -18.78
C GLY A 124 11.87 -13.70 -17.94
N ILE A 125 11.64 -13.85 -16.63
CA ILE A 125 11.47 -12.72 -15.71
C ILE A 125 12.86 -12.27 -15.20
N PRO A 126 13.23 -10.97 -15.31
CA PRO A 126 14.48 -10.45 -14.76
C PRO A 126 14.62 -10.71 -13.24
N VAL A 127 15.85 -11.02 -12.81
CA VAL A 127 16.21 -11.25 -11.41
C VAL A 127 17.30 -10.24 -11.00
N PRO A 128 17.22 -9.58 -9.82
CA PRO A 128 16.12 -9.65 -8.87
C PRO A 128 14.83 -9.12 -9.48
N GLN A 129 13.71 -9.73 -9.09
CA GLN A 129 12.41 -9.13 -9.36
C GLN A 129 12.32 -7.83 -8.58
N GLN A 130 11.64 -6.85 -9.14
CA GLN A 130 11.39 -5.59 -8.47
C GLN A 130 9.96 -5.15 -8.74
N GLY A 131 9.41 -4.39 -7.83
CA GLY A 131 8.03 -3.94 -7.94
C GLY A 131 7.69 -2.80 -7.02
N ILE A 132 6.42 -2.45 -7.07
CA ILE A 132 5.81 -1.44 -6.21
C ILE A 132 4.49 -1.99 -5.67
N GLN A 133 4.29 -1.83 -4.38
CA GLN A 133 3.02 -2.08 -3.71
C GLN A 133 2.35 -0.75 -3.42
N THR A 134 1.03 -0.71 -3.57
CA THR A 134 0.18 0.37 -3.05
C THR A 134 -0.64 -0.18 -1.90
N HIS A 135 -0.46 0.39 -0.71
CA HIS A 135 -1.22 0.06 0.49
C HIS A 135 -2.20 1.18 0.80
N LEU A 136 -3.47 0.84 0.96
CA LEU A 136 -4.39 1.62 1.78
C LEU A 136 -4.22 1.15 3.23
N LEU A 137 -3.84 2.06 4.10
CA LEU A 137 -3.60 1.80 5.52
C LEU A 137 -4.71 2.41 6.35
N GLN A 138 -5.14 1.69 7.37
CA GLN A 138 -6.15 2.13 8.34
C GLN A 138 -5.60 1.99 9.76
N LYS A 139 -5.82 3.01 10.59
CA LYS A 139 -5.52 2.99 12.03
C LYS A 139 -6.75 2.47 12.78
N VAL A 140 -6.64 1.29 13.38
CA VAL A 140 -7.71 0.65 14.18
C VAL A 140 -7.19 0.43 15.60
N GLY A 141 -7.85 1.00 16.61
CA GLY A 141 -7.42 0.87 18.00
C GLY A 141 -5.99 1.36 18.26
N GLY A 142 -5.54 2.37 17.51
CA GLY A 142 -4.16 2.91 17.59
C GLY A 142 -3.11 2.12 16.80
N GLN A 143 -3.49 1.03 16.14
CA GLN A 143 -2.59 0.21 15.32
C GLN A 143 -2.85 0.44 13.83
N TRP A 144 -1.79 0.69 13.06
CA TRP A 144 -1.88 0.74 11.60
C TRP A 144 -1.91 -0.68 11.02
N LEU A 145 -2.83 -0.90 10.09
CA LEU A 145 -3.07 -2.15 9.39
C LEU A 145 -3.29 -1.89 7.90
N ILE A 146 -3.00 -2.88 7.06
CA ILE A 146 -3.27 -2.83 5.62
C ILE A 146 -4.75 -3.18 5.38
N ALA A 147 -5.52 -2.21 4.91
CA ALA A 147 -6.93 -2.40 4.52
C ALA A 147 -7.05 -2.86 3.07
N ALA A 148 -6.16 -2.41 2.18
CA ALA A 148 -6.08 -2.92 0.80
C ALA A 148 -4.65 -2.89 0.31
N PHE A 149 -4.28 -3.90 -0.48
CA PHE A 149 -2.95 -4.07 -1.04
C PHE A 149 -3.05 -4.39 -2.52
N GLN A 150 -2.24 -3.73 -3.35
CA GLN A 150 -2.02 -4.16 -4.72
C GLN A 150 -0.53 -4.10 -5.04
N ASN A 151 0.00 -5.18 -5.63
CA ASN A 151 1.40 -5.28 -6.01
C ASN A 151 1.55 -5.42 -7.52
N THR A 152 2.51 -4.70 -8.08
CA THR A 152 2.81 -4.70 -9.51
C THR A 152 4.31 -4.88 -9.71
N ASN A 153 4.70 -5.78 -10.61
CA ASN A 153 6.09 -5.86 -11.06
C ASN A 153 6.48 -4.58 -11.82
N SER A 154 7.62 -4.02 -11.46
CA SER A 154 8.14 -2.80 -12.08
C SER A 154 9.06 -3.15 -13.23
N LEU A 155 8.70 -2.71 -14.43
CA LEU A 155 9.60 -2.65 -15.58
C LEU A 155 10.24 -1.25 -15.65
N PRO A 156 11.44 -1.12 -16.26
CA PRO A 156 11.99 0.19 -16.56
C PRO A 156 10.97 1.05 -17.30
N GLU A 157 10.82 2.31 -16.86
CA GLU A 157 9.89 3.24 -17.51
C GLU A 157 10.31 3.42 -18.97
N MET A 158 9.39 3.08 -19.88
CA MET A 158 9.55 3.39 -21.29
C MET A 158 8.90 4.75 -21.53
N PRO A 159 9.64 5.77 -21.96
CA PRO A 159 9.05 7.08 -22.22
C PRO A 159 7.96 6.94 -23.28
N PHE A 160 6.80 7.55 -23.02
CA PHE A 160 5.74 7.59 -24.02
C PHE A 160 6.28 8.22 -25.32
N PRO A 161 5.97 7.63 -26.49
CA PRO A 161 6.35 8.23 -27.76
C PRO A 161 5.87 9.68 -27.84
N LYS A 162 6.80 10.62 -28.05
CA LYS A 162 6.48 12.04 -28.25
C LYS A 162 6.34 12.29 -29.76
N GLY A 163 5.10 12.41 -30.26
CA GLY A 163 4.80 12.83 -31.65
C GLY A 163 4.22 11.72 -32.54
N SER A 164 3.41 12.16 -33.52
CA SER A 164 2.48 11.35 -34.31
C SER A 164 3.09 10.05 -34.84
N VAL A 165 2.37 8.94 -34.69
CA VAL A 165 2.56 7.76 -35.55
C VAL A 165 2.42 8.24 -37.00
N ALA A 166 3.54 8.52 -37.65
CA ALA A 166 3.55 8.65 -39.10
C ALA A 166 3.16 7.25 -39.64
N PRO A 167 2.24 7.15 -40.61
CA PRO A 167 2.01 5.88 -41.27
C PRO A 167 3.35 5.42 -41.83
N GLN A 168 3.77 4.18 -41.54
CA GLN A 168 4.96 3.63 -42.18
C GLN A 168 4.76 3.67 -43.71
N PRO A 169 5.62 4.36 -44.49
CA PRO A 169 5.63 4.21 -45.93
C PRO A 169 6.46 2.96 -46.25
N GLY A 170 5.80 1.88 -46.68
CA GLY A 170 6.55 0.71 -47.17
C GLY A 170 5.82 -0.63 -47.22
N SER A 171 4.57 -0.69 -47.67
CA SER A 171 3.99 -1.95 -48.15
C SER A 171 3.48 -1.82 -49.59
N VAL A 172 4.38 -1.99 -50.55
CA VAL A 172 4.06 -2.30 -51.96
C VAL A 172 5.16 -3.26 -52.46
N PRO A 173 4.87 -4.24 -53.34
CA PRO A 173 5.12 -5.66 -53.11
C PRO A 173 6.33 -6.15 -53.92
N LYS A 174 6.82 -7.36 -53.65
CA LYS A 174 7.66 -8.07 -54.62
C LYS A 174 6.78 -8.94 -55.50
N SER A 175 6.97 -8.73 -56.81
CA SER A 175 6.42 -9.41 -57.99
C SER A 175 6.48 -10.93 -57.93
#